data_AF-A0A3B9RXE7-F1
#
_entry.id   AF-A0A3B9RXE7-F1
#
_cell.length_a   1.000
_cell.length_b   1.000
_cell.length_c   1.000
_cell.angle_alpha   90.00
_cell.angle_beta   90.00
_cell.angle_gamma   90.00
#
_symmetry.space_group_name_H-M   'P 1'
#
loop_
_entity.id
_entity.type
_entity.pdbx_description
1 polymer ?
#
loop_
_entity_poly.entity_id
_entity_poly.type
_entity_poly.pdbx_seq_one_letter_code
_entity_poly.pdbx_strand_id
1 'polypeptide(L)'
;MHILTSYKLLAVGYALALLIAGFFIGKRLSLWLETHILAAHFSRHHSVLMSRAIFYVIVFIFFIASLQQLGFNLSVLLGAAGVFTVALSFASQTAASNLISGIFLLFERPFQLGDTIEVSGITGLVES
;
A
#
# COMPACT_ATOMS: atom_id res chain seq x y z
N MET A 1 25.99 -13.82 33.69
CA MET A 1 26.14 -12.96 32.50
C MET A 1 26.09 -13.73 31.17
N HIS A 2 26.57 -14.99 31.08
CA HIS A 2 26.60 -15.74 29.80
C HIS A 2 25.24 -16.09 29.19
N ILE A 3 24.24 -16.46 30.01
CA ILE A 3 22.93 -16.95 29.54
C ILE A 3 22.12 -15.88 28.77
N LEU A 4 22.19 -14.61 29.21
CA LEU A 4 21.55 -13.49 28.50
C LEU A 4 22.13 -13.26 27.11
N THR A 5 23.43 -13.51 26.95
CA THR A 5 24.15 -13.30 25.68
C THR A 5 23.75 -14.36 24.66
N SER A 6 23.58 -15.62 25.10
CA SER A 6 23.08 -16.71 24.27
C SER A 6 21.65 -16.46 23.76
N TYR A 7 20.77 -15.92 24.61
CA TYR A 7 19.39 -15.59 24.20
C TYR A 7 19.34 -14.50 23.13
N LYS A 8 20.16 -13.45 23.28
CA LYS A 8 20.28 -12.39 22.27
C LYS A 8 20.83 -12.91 20.94
N LEU A 9 21.82 -13.81 20.98
CA LEU A 9 22.40 -14.40 19.78
C LEU A 9 21.36 -15.23 19.00
N LEU A 10 20.55 -16.01 19.70
CA LEU A 10 19.44 -16.76 19.12
C LEU A 10 18.38 -15.84 18.53
N ALA A 11 17.98 -14.78 19.25
CA ALA A 11 17.01 -13.80 18.76
C ALA A 11 17.46 -13.14 17.45
N VAL A 12 18.74 -12.75 17.36
CA VAL A 12 19.33 -12.22 16.12
C VAL A 12 19.31 -13.27 15.00
N GLY A 13 19.65 -14.52 15.31
CA GLY A 13 19.57 -15.62 14.34
C GLY A 13 18.16 -15.84 13.79
N TYR A 14 17.15 -15.84 14.66
CA TYR A 14 15.73 -15.93 14.26
C TYR A 14 15.27 -14.72 13.45
N ALA A 15 15.68 -13.50 13.83
CA ALA A 15 15.35 -12.29 13.08
C ALA A 15 15.94 -12.33 11.66
N LEU A 16 17.19 -12.78 11.51
CA LEU A 16 17.82 -12.96 10.21
C LEU A 16 17.13 -14.06 9.38
N ALA A 17 16.78 -15.17 10.00
CA ALA A 17 16.03 -16.24 9.34
C ALA A 17 14.66 -15.75 8.83
N LEU A 18 13.96 -14.91 9.60
CA LEU A 18 12.70 -14.28 9.18
C LEU A 18 12.91 -13.35 7.98
N LEU A 19 13.96 -12.51 7.97
CA LEU A 19 14.23 -11.64 6.83
C LEU A 19 14.56 -12.44 5.56
N ILE A 20 15.36 -13.49 5.69
CA ILE A 20 15.68 -14.39 4.58
C ILE A 20 14.41 -15.08 4.07
N ALA A 21 13.61 -15.65 4.99
CA ALA A 21 12.34 -16.29 4.64
C ALA A 21 11.39 -15.30 3.94
N GLY A 22 11.25 -14.08 4.46
CA GLY A 22 10.43 -13.03 3.86
C GLY A 22 10.88 -12.64 2.45
N PHE A 23 12.19 -12.56 2.22
CA PHE A 23 12.72 -12.31 0.88
C PHE A 23 12.42 -13.46 -0.09
N PHE A 24 12.66 -14.71 0.33
CA PHE A 24 12.41 -15.89 -0.51
C PHE A 24 10.92 -16.11 -0.79
N ILE A 25 10.08 -16.04 0.25
CA ILE A 25 8.63 -16.17 0.15
C ILE A 25 8.06 -15.01 -0.66
N GLY A 26 8.48 -13.78 -0.37
CA GLY A 26 8.08 -12.59 -1.12
C GLY A 26 8.36 -12.75 -2.60
N LYS A 27 9.60 -13.14 -2.96
CA LYS A 27 10.00 -13.32 -4.35
C LYS A 27 9.25 -14.47 -5.04
N ARG A 28 9.09 -15.60 -4.35
CA ARG A 28 8.37 -16.77 -4.88
C ARG A 28 6.89 -16.45 -5.11
N LEU A 29 6.24 -15.83 -4.14
CA LEU A 29 4.82 -15.52 -4.19
C LEU A 29 4.54 -14.38 -5.19
N SER A 30 5.35 -13.33 -5.22
CA SER A 30 5.17 -12.23 -6.19
C SER A 30 5.30 -12.72 -7.63
N LEU A 31 6.31 -13.54 -7.93
CA LEU A 31 6.51 -14.11 -9.25
C LEU A 31 5.42 -15.12 -9.64
N TRP A 32 4.93 -15.91 -8.66
CA TRP A 32 3.84 -16.84 -8.90
C TRP A 32 2.54 -16.08 -9.25
N LEU A 33 2.20 -15.06 -8.47
CA LEU A 33 1.03 -14.22 -8.72
C LEU A 33 1.15 -13.45 -10.05
N GLU A 34 2.34 -12.96 -10.38
CA GLU A 34 2.60 -12.29 -11.66
C GLU A 34 2.29 -13.20 -12.85
N THR A 35 2.84 -14.40 -12.83
CA THR A 35 2.77 -15.34 -13.95
C THR A 35 1.44 -16.09 -14.05
N HIS A 36 0.78 -16.37 -12.92
CA HIS A 36 -0.44 -17.18 -12.90
C HIS A 36 -1.74 -16.39 -12.84
N ILE A 37 -1.72 -15.17 -12.26
CA ILE A 37 -2.95 -14.40 -12.02
C ILE A 37 -2.90 -13.06 -12.74
N LEU A 38 -1.87 -12.26 -12.45
CA LEU A 38 -1.81 -10.86 -12.89
C LEU A 38 -1.55 -10.73 -14.40
N ALA A 39 -0.79 -11.65 -15.00
CA ALA A 39 -0.56 -11.65 -16.45
C ALA A 39 -1.79 -12.08 -17.26
N ALA A 40 -2.78 -12.73 -16.64
CA ALA A 40 -3.99 -13.16 -17.32
C ALA A 40 -5.03 -12.02 -17.50
N HIS A 41 -5.00 -11.02 -16.61
CA HIS A 41 -6.02 -9.96 -16.58
C HIS A 41 -5.48 -8.55 -16.83
N PHE A 42 -4.17 -8.33 -16.72
CA PHE A 42 -3.58 -6.99 -16.81
C PHE A 42 -2.50 -6.91 -17.90
N SER A 43 -2.28 -5.69 -18.41
CA SER A 43 -1.15 -5.45 -19.31
C SER A 43 0.17 -5.66 -18.57
N ARG A 44 1.20 -6.08 -19.31
CA ARG A 44 2.53 -6.43 -18.76
C ARG A 44 3.10 -5.40 -17.80
N HIS A 45 2.82 -4.11 -18.05
CA HIS A 45 3.32 -3.04 -17.19
C HIS A 45 2.64 -3.03 -15.80
N HIS A 46 1.31 -3.19 -15.75
CA HIS A 46 0.55 -3.22 -14.51
C HIS A 46 0.85 -4.48 -13.68
N SER A 47 0.99 -5.64 -14.34
CA SER A 47 1.31 -6.90 -13.65
C SER A 47 2.65 -6.83 -12.92
N VAL A 48 3.68 -6.22 -13.54
CA VAL A 48 5.00 -6.03 -12.91
C VAL A 48 4.92 -5.07 -11.73
N LEU A 49 4.17 -3.96 -11.85
CA LEU A 49 3.99 -3.00 -10.75
C LEU A 49 3.27 -3.64 -9.56
N MET A 50 2.21 -4.40 -9.81
CA MET A 50 1.47 -5.11 -8.76
C MET A 50 2.32 -6.21 -8.10
N SER A 51 3.05 -7.01 -8.89
CA SER A 51 3.99 -8.02 -8.39
C SER A 51 5.04 -7.40 -7.45
N ARG A 52 5.62 -6.26 -7.84
CA ARG A 52 6.55 -5.51 -6.99
C ARG A 52 5.91 -5.00 -5.71
N ALA A 53 4.70 -4.45 -5.78
CA ALA A 53 3.97 -4.01 -4.60
C ALA A 53 3.75 -5.16 -3.62
N ILE A 54 3.32 -6.33 -4.11
CA ILE A 54 3.11 -7.54 -3.30
C ILE A 54 4.43 -8.00 -2.65
N PHE A 55 5.52 -8.02 -3.40
CA PHE A 55 6.84 -8.35 -2.86
C PHE A 55 7.22 -7.43 -1.69
N TYR A 56 7.10 -6.11 -1.86
CA TYR A 56 7.44 -5.16 -0.81
C TYR A 56 6.54 -5.30 0.43
N VAL A 57 5.25 -5.55 0.25
CA VAL A 57 4.33 -5.80 1.37
C VAL A 57 4.75 -7.03 2.17
N ILE A 58 5.05 -8.15 1.50
CA ILE A 58 5.48 -9.38 2.18
C ILE A 58 6.79 -9.16 2.93
N VAL A 59 7.80 -8.58 2.28
CA VAL A 59 9.09 -8.29 2.92
C VAL A 59 8.91 -7.36 4.12
N PHE A 60 8.03 -6.37 4.01
CA PHE A 60 7.72 -5.44 5.11
C PHE A 60 7.11 -6.14 6.33
N ILE A 61 6.19 -7.10 6.12
CA ILE A 61 5.61 -7.89 7.21
C ILE A 61 6.70 -8.69 7.94
N PHE A 62 7.56 -9.38 7.20
CA PHE A 62 8.67 -10.13 7.79
C PHE A 62 9.71 -9.23 8.46
N PHE A 63 9.92 -8.02 7.93
CA PHE A 63 10.77 -7.01 8.56
C PHE A 63 10.21 -6.61 9.93
N ILE A 64 8.92 -6.29 10.02
CA ILE A 64 8.27 -5.98 11.30
C ILE A 64 8.37 -7.16 12.29
N ALA A 65 8.11 -8.38 11.82
CA ALA A 65 8.25 -9.59 12.65
C ALA A 65 9.68 -9.78 13.17
N SER A 66 10.69 -9.45 12.35
CA SER A 66 12.10 -9.50 12.76
C SER A 66 12.44 -8.47 13.85
N LEU A 67 11.89 -7.25 13.75
CA LEU A 67 12.06 -6.20 14.76
C LEU A 67 11.44 -6.63 16.10
N GLN A 68 10.28 -7.28 16.09
CA GLN A 68 9.68 -7.81 17.30
C GLN A 68 10.60 -8.79 18.01
N GLN A 69 11.32 -9.65 17.27
CA GLN A 69 12.27 -10.58 17.89
C GLN A 69 13.53 -9.93 18.44
N LEU A 70 13.93 -8.79 17.87
CA LEU A 70 15.03 -7.99 18.42
C LEU A 70 14.63 -7.21 19.68
N GLY A 71 13.37 -7.32 20.11
CA GLY A 71 12.85 -6.67 21.32
C GLY A 71 12.35 -5.25 21.10
N PHE A 72 12.13 -4.82 19.84
CA PHE A 72 11.48 -3.54 19.55
C PHE A 72 10.02 -3.58 20.01
N ASN A 73 9.55 -2.47 20.58
CA ASN A 73 8.16 -2.32 20.96
C ASN A 73 7.30 -2.05 19.72
N LEU A 74 6.63 -3.10 19.24
CA LEU A 74 5.79 -3.02 18.06
C LEU A 74 4.61 -2.04 18.24
N SER A 75 4.08 -1.89 19.45
CA SER A 75 2.98 -0.94 19.72
C SER A 75 3.39 0.50 19.45
N VAL A 76 4.63 0.88 19.76
CA VAL A 76 5.16 2.23 19.47
C VAL A 76 5.31 2.42 17.96
N LEU A 77 5.88 1.43 17.25
CA LEU A 77 6.06 1.49 15.81
C LEU A 77 4.71 1.56 15.07
N LEU A 78 3.74 0.74 15.48
CA LEU A 78 2.39 0.74 14.91
C LEU A 78 1.64 2.03 15.25
N GLY A 79 1.84 2.59 16.46
CA GLY A 79 1.31 3.90 16.82
C GLY A 79 1.82 5.00 15.89
N ALA A 80 3.15 5.05 15.66
CA ALA A 80 3.77 5.99 14.74
C ALA A 80 3.30 5.79 13.28
N ALA A 81 3.23 4.54 12.82
CA ALA A 81 2.73 4.20 11.48
C ALA A 81 1.25 4.60 11.31
N GLY A 82 0.43 4.43 12.36
CA GLY A 82 -0.96 4.87 12.37
C GLY A 82 -1.09 6.39 12.19
N VAL A 83 -0.34 7.17 12.99
CA VAL A 83 -0.31 8.64 12.84
C VAL A 83 0.18 9.05 11.45
N PHE A 84 1.23 8.42 10.94
CA PHE A 84 1.74 8.68 9.59
C PHE A 84 0.71 8.37 8.50
N THR A 85 -0.02 7.26 8.64
CA THR A 85 -1.07 6.85 7.69
C THR A 85 -2.20 7.88 7.67
N VAL A 86 -2.64 8.35 8.84
CA VAL A 86 -3.65 9.40 8.96
C VAL A 86 -3.17 10.70 8.31
N ALA A 87 -1.92 11.12 8.56
CA ALA A 87 -1.35 12.30 7.93
C ALA A 87 -1.31 12.19 6.39
N LEU A 88 -0.94 11.01 5.87
CA LEU A 88 -0.95 10.73 4.44
C LEU A 88 -2.37 10.79 3.86
N SER A 89 -3.36 10.23 4.56
CA SER A 89 -4.77 10.31 4.16
C SER A 89 -5.28 11.76 4.09
N PHE A 90 -4.88 12.60 5.05
CA PHE A 90 -5.20 14.03 5.01
C PHE A 90 -4.51 14.73 3.84
N ALA A 91 -3.24 14.42 3.57
CA ALA A 91 -2.52 15.00 2.43
C ALA A 91 -3.17 14.63 1.08
N SER A 92 -3.76 13.43 0.98
CA SER A 92 -4.48 12.97 -0.22
C SER A 92 -5.97 13.33 -0.25
N GLN A 93 -6.50 14.04 0.75
CA GLN A 93 -7.93 14.29 0.90
C GLN A 93 -8.54 15.00 -0.31
N THR A 94 -7.88 16.04 -0.84
CA THR A 94 -8.39 16.79 -2.01
C THR A 94 -8.48 15.91 -3.26
N ALA A 95 -7.45 15.09 -3.52
CA ALA A 95 -7.47 14.18 -4.66
C ALA A 95 -8.60 13.14 -4.53
N ALA A 96 -8.78 12.58 -3.34
CA ALA A 96 -9.88 11.65 -3.06
C ALA A 96 -11.25 12.34 -3.24
N SER A 97 -11.40 13.58 -2.75
CA SER A 97 -12.63 14.37 -2.92
C SER A 97 -12.97 14.57 -4.39
N ASN A 98 -12.00 14.98 -5.20
CA ASN A 98 -12.22 15.22 -6.63
C ASN A 98 -12.60 13.93 -7.37
N LEU A 99 -11.99 12.80 -7.02
CA LEU A 99 -12.35 11.50 -7.59
C LEU A 99 -13.78 11.10 -7.24
N ILE A 100 -14.19 11.27 -5.98
CA ILE A 100 -15.55 10.97 -5.53
C ILE A 100 -16.55 11.88 -6.25
N SER A 101 -16.26 13.18 -6.35
CA SER A 101 -17.09 14.12 -7.13
C SER A 101 -17.22 13.69 -8.58
N GLY A 102 -16.13 13.30 -9.23
CA GLY A 102 -16.17 12.80 -10.62
C GLY A 102 -17.04 11.55 -10.76
N ILE A 103 -16.90 10.58 -9.85
CA ILE A 103 -17.73 9.37 -9.83
C ILE A 103 -19.22 9.73 -9.66
N PHE A 104 -19.53 10.66 -8.74
CA PHE A 104 -20.89 11.11 -8.48
C PHE A 104 -21.52 11.77 -9.71
N LEU A 105 -20.77 12.64 -10.40
CA LEU A 105 -21.22 13.25 -11.66
C LEU A 105 -21.53 12.21 -12.74
N LEU A 106 -20.71 11.15 -12.84
CA LEU A 106 -20.93 10.06 -13.81
C LEU A 106 -22.19 9.24 -13.50
N PHE A 107 -22.48 9.01 -12.22
CA PHE A 107 -23.64 8.22 -11.80
C PHE A 107 -24.94 9.01 -11.84
N GLU A 108 -24.96 10.22 -11.31
CA GLU A 108 -26.18 11.01 -11.21
C GLU A 108 -26.51 11.76 -12.49
N ARG A 109 -25.51 11.98 -13.38
CA ARG A 109 -25.64 12.76 -14.61
C ARG A 109 -26.46 14.04 -14.42
N PRO A 110 -26.09 14.91 -13.47
CA PRO A 110 -26.88 16.12 -13.16
C PRO A 110 -26.92 17.12 -14.33
N PHE A 111 -26.04 16.97 -15.31
CA PHE A 111 -25.99 17.73 -16.56
C PHE A 111 -25.44 16.85 -17.69
N GLN A 112 -25.77 17.18 -18.92
CA GLN A 112 -25.38 16.49 -20.14
C GLN A 112 -24.43 17.36 -20.99
N LEU A 113 -23.75 16.73 -21.95
CA LEU A 113 -22.91 17.43 -22.92
C LEU A 113 -23.76 18.43 -23.71
N GLY A 114 -23.34 19.69 -23.75
CA GLY A 114 -24.09 20.77 -24.38
C GLY A 114 -25.06 21.51 -23.46
N ASP A 115 -25.21 21.11 -22.20
CA ASP A 115 -25.96 21.91 -21.22
C ASP A 115 -25.18 23.18 -20.87
N THR A 116 -25.90 24.30 -20.71
CA THR A 116 -25.31 25.51 -20.12
C THR A 116 -25.52 25.46 -18.61
N ILE A 117 -24.42 25.45 -17.86
CA ILE A 117 -24.44 25.37 -16.40
C ILE A 117 -23.70 26.55 -15.78
N GLU A 118 -24.04 26.88 -14.53
CA GLU A 118 -23.34 27.87 -13.74
C GLU A 118 -22.63 27.20 -12.55
N VAL A 119 -21.31 27.34 -12.47
CA VAL A 119 -20.50 26.80 -11.37
C VAL A 119 -19.73 27.94 -10.73
N SER A 120 -19.97 28.19 -9.44
CA SER A 120 -19.29 29.24 -8.67
C SER A 120 -19.33 30.64 -9.33
N GLY A 121 -20.47 30.99 -9.95
CA GLY A 121 -20.66 32.29 -10.61
C GLY A 121 -20.12 32.38 -12.04
N ILE A 122 -19.65 31.26 -12.61
CA ILE A 122 -19.17 31.18 -14.00
C ILE A 122 -20.19 30.38 -14.81
N THR A 123 -20.81 31.02 -15.81
CA THR A 123 -21.71 30.37 -16.77
C THR A 123 -20.93 29.86 -17.98
N GLY A 124 -21.12 28.60 -18.35
CA GLY A 124 -20.44 27.99 -19.50
C GLY A 124 -21.19 26.77 -20.04
N LEU A 125 -20.81 26.33 -21.24
CA LEU A 125 -21.31 25.12 -21.86
C LEU A 125 -20.50 23.91 -21.38
N VAL A 126 -21.15 22.79 -21.10
CA VAL A 126 -20.48 21.54 -20.75
C VAL A 126 -19.82 20.92 -21.99
N GLU A 127 -18.49 20.82 -21.96
CA GLU A 127 -17.64 20.15 -22.96
C GLU A 127 -16.89 18.93 -22.37
N SER A 128 -16.32 18.07 -23.22
CA SER A 128 -15.79 16.75 -22.86
C SER A 128 -14.46 16.76 -22.09
#